data_AF-A0A2D7Q2N1-F1
#
_entry.id   AF-A0A2D7Q2N1-F1
#
_cell.length_a   1.000
_cell.length_b   1.000
_cell.length_c   1.000
_cell.angle_alpha   90.00
_cell.angle_beta   90.00
_cell.angle_gamma   90.00
#
_symmetry.space_group_name_H-M   'P 1'
#
loop_
_entity.id
_entity.type
_entity.pdbx_description
1 polymer ?
#
loop_
_entity_poly.entity_id
_entity_poly.type
_entity_poly.pdbx_seq_one_letter_code
_entity_poly.pdbx_strand_id
1 'polypeptide(L)'
;MGKLSNELRKTIINQIVFNLKKKKEIKSLTFVGSFIDKNNYEKINDIDLIVVTNRLNKKIFNSYKNIISKVNPNKLGINRDKLKINSSFGPLKFNNYKNEIVIHLMIYDINGHIDHIIKSPFTVFDWERSNHYRIGKLKDIFPTGTIQLRDFKESRRGIKNYLKDLQNRKISFREYRFINKTYFIKKLNQKLVDRDKFEYIYHIVRNLILNYIKFKKQNNKLLILSKFNKEIKSVLGMRFFDKNIDKINTLIDCKNKIDKKKNSYFDKWIISFVKDFQKIINSDYQNSKKIIFYRHAKTNLNNDIFLGQKLNPSILISKENDQKLKFDKIFTSPLRRSIQTIQMFVKNKKYIIDNNLLEINYGKAEGLNLKELKKKFPKIIEMWQKGKDPSFPEGESHHDINARKKKFINKIKKINFKRSCVITHNVFIRCLIGESFNINKKDWFKINIPHLLPLEFIVLNNRLYPNISRSNLKILFSNFLQ
;
A
#
# COMPACT_ATOMS: atom_id res chain seq x y z
N MET A 1 17.52 -5.06 -32.27
CA MET A 1 16.69 -5.00 -31.05
C MET A 1 15.41 -4.25 -31.37
N GLY A 2 14.25 -4.90 -31.43
CA GLY A 2 13.02 -4.15 -31.70
C GLY A 2 12.59 -3.31 -30.49
N LYS A 3 12.32 -2.04 -30.75
CA LYS A 3 11.87 -1.07 -29.75
C LYS A 3 10.36 -1.25 -29.56
N LEU A 4 9.92 -1.46 -28.32
CA LEU A 4 8.50 -1.49 -27.97
C LEU A 4 8.00 -0.04 -27.88
N SER A 5 7.47 0.48 -29.00
CA SER A 5 6.90 1.83 -29.06
C SER A 5 5.63 1.96 -28.22
N ASN A 6 5.26 3.18 -27.84
CA ASN A 6 4.01 3.42 -27.12
C ASN A 6 2.78 3.02 -27.94
N GLU A 7 2.83 3.17 -29.25
CA GLU A 7 1.78 2.72 -30.17
C GLU A 7 1.67 1.21 -30.20
N LEU A 8 2.78 0.49 -30.36
CA LEU A 8 2.79 -0.97 -30.32
C LEU A 8 2.25 -1.51 -28.99
N ARG A 9 2.61 -0.88 -27.86
CA ARG A 9 1.99 -1.22 -26.55
C ARG A 9 0.49 -1.03 -26.55
N LYS A 10 -0.02 0.09 -27.06
CA LYS A 10 -1.46 0.35 -27.13
C LYS A 10 -2.16 -0.69 -27.99
N THR A 11 -1.58 -1.08 -29.13
CA THR A 11 -2.09 -2.13 -30.01
C THR A 11 -2.16 -3.47 -29.29
N ILE A 12 -1.07 -3.91 -28.65
CA ILE A 12 -1.02 -5.17 -27.88
C ILE A 12 -2.09 -5.17 -26.78
N ILE A 13 -2.16 -4.10 -25.98
CA ILE A 13 -3.14 -3.95 -24.91
C ILE A 13 -4.57 -4.08 -25.46
N ASN A 14 -4.85 -3.36 -26.56
CA ASN A 14 -6.19 -3.35 -27.17
C ASN A 14 -6.59 -4.73 -27.68
N GLN A 15 -5.68 -5.46 -28.33
CA GLN A 15 -5.93 -6.81 -28.83
C GLN A 15 -6.17 -7.79 -27.68
N ILE A 16 -5.33 -7.78 -26.64
CA ILE A 16 -5.46 -8.70 -25.50
C ILE A 16 -6.80 -8.52 -24.77
N VAL A 17 -7.23 -7.29 -24.55
CA VAL A 17 -8.45 -7.01 -23.76
C VAL A 17 -9.70 -6.79 -24.61
N PHE A 18 -9.63 -6.92 -25.94
CA PHE A 18 -10.73 -6.54 -26.84
C PHE A 18 -12.07 -7.19 -26.46
N ASN A 19 -12.03 -8.49 -26.14
CA ASN A 19 -13.22 -9.25 -25.75
C ASN A 19 -13.45 -9.23 -24.23
N LEU A 20 -12.40 -9.11 -23.42
CA LEU A 20 -12.56 -9.00 -21.95
C LEU A 20 -13.27 -7.71 -21.55
N LYS A 21 -12.95 -6.57 -22.20
CA LYS A 21 -13.55 -5.27 -21.85
C LYS A 21 -15.07 -5.20 -22.02
N LYS A 22 -15.67 -6.15 -22.76
CA LYS A 22 -17.11 -6.28 -22.96
C LYS A 22 -17.84 -6.89 -21.75
N LYS A 23 -17.11 -7.44 -20.78
CA LYS A 23 -17.68 -8.07 -19.57
C LYS A 23 -18.02 -7.01 -18.52
N LYS A 24 -19.32 -6.78 -18.32
CA LYS A 24 -19.85 -5.74 -17.41
C LYS A 24 -19.44 -5.95 -15.95
N GLU A 25 -19.15 -7.18 -15.54
CA GLU A 25 -18.74 -7.50 -14.17
C GLU A 25 -17.28 -7.13 -13.84
N ILE A 26 -16.45 -6.83 -14.85
CA ILE A 26 -15.05 -6.44 -14.65
C ILE A 26 -14.98 -4.98 -14.19
N LYS A 27 -14.23 -4.73 -13.12
CA LYS A 27 -13.98 -3.40 -12.54
C LYS A 27 -12.62 -2.82 -12.91
N SER A 28 -11.64 -3.67 -13.22
CA SER A 28 -10.30 -3.23 -13.62
C SER A 28 -9.66 -4.21 -14.58
N LEU A 29 -8.99 -3.67 -15.60
CA LEU A 29 -8.10 -4.38 -16.51
C LEU A 29 -6.82 -3.56 -16.57
N THR A 30 -5.76 -4.03 -15.91
CA THR A 30 -4.54 -3.26 -15.69
C THR A 30 -3.32 -4.07 -16.09
N PHE A 31 -2.53 -3.52 -17.01
CA PHE A 31 -1.25 -4.09 -17.39
C PHE A 31 -0.15 -3.54 -16.47
N VAL A 32 0.75 -4.40 -16.01
CA VAL A 32 1.78 -4.03 -15.03
C VAL A 32 3.14 -4.65 -15.36
N GLY A 33 4.12 -4.43 -14.48
CA GLY A 33 5.40 -5.11 -14.54
C GLY A 33 6.26 -4.71 -15.73
N SER A 34 7.10 -5.65 -16.18
CA SER A 34 8.19 -5.35 -17.11
C SER A 34 7.71 -4.91 -18.50
N PHE A 35 6.52 -5.34 -18.92
CA PHE A 35 5.88 -4.93 -20.16
C PHE A 35 5.64 -3.41 -20.22
N ILE A 36 5.28 -2.82 -19.07
CA ILE A 36 5.03 -1.38 -18.94
C ILE A 36 6.34 -0.62 -18.72
N ASP A 37 7.25 -1.16 -17.92
CA ASP A 37 8.45 -0.44 -17.49
C ASP A 37 9.61 -0.44 -18.50
N LYS A 38 9.60 -1.31 -19.52
CA LYS A 38 10.73 -1.48 -20.45
C LYS A 38 10.37 -1.19 -21.90
N ASN A 39 11.29 -0.55 -22.62
CA ASN A 39 11.17 -0.21 -24.05
C ASN A 39 11.72 -1.27 -25.01
N ASN A 40 12.24 -2.39 -24.51
CA ASN A 40 12.78 -3.47 -25.34
C ASN A 40 11.98 -4.74 -25.09
N TYR A 41 11.29 -5.24 -26.13
CA TYR A 41 10.41 -6.42 -26.02
C TYR A 41 11.19 -7.73 -25.77
N GLU A 42 12.46 -7.83 -26.19
CA GLU A 42 13.31 -9.00 -25.90
C GLU A 42 13.61 -9.12 -24.39
N LYS A 43 13.54 -8.00 -23.66
CA LYS A 43 13.72 -7.95 -22.20
C LYS A 43 12.42 -8.18 -21.41
N ILE A 44 11.31 -8.43 -22.10
CA ILE A 44 9.99 -8.71 -21.53
C ILE A 44 9.75 -10.22 -21.64
N ASN A 45 9.67 -10.87 -20.47
CA ASN A 45 9.42 -12.31 -20.39
C ASN A 45 7.92 -12.60 -20.54
N ASP A 46 7.12 -11.82 -19.83
CA ASP A 46 5.69 -11.97 -19.66
C ASP A 46 4.97 -10.61 -19.70
N ILE A 47 3.72 -10.65 -20.14
CA ILE A 47 2.77 -9.54 -20.09
C ILE A 47 1.88 -9.77 -18.87
N ASP A 48 2.13 -9.02 -17.79
CA ASP A 48 1.33 -9.10 -16.57
C ASP A 48 -0.01 -8.37 -16.76
N LEU A 49 -1.12 -9.11 -16.68
CA LEU A 49 -2.48 -8.58 -16.74
C LEU A 49 -3.22 -8.88 -15.44
N ILE A 50 -3.60 -7.81 -14.73
CA ILE A 50 -4.46 -7.84 -13.56
C ILE A 50 -5.90 -7.60 -13.97
N VAL A 51 -6.78 -8.54 -13.64
CA VAL A 51 -8.22 -8.44 -13.82
C VAL A 51 -8.87 -8.41 -12.44
N VAL A 52 -9.66 -7.37 -12.16
CA VAL A 52 -10.52 -7.34 -10.96
C VAL A 52 -11.98 -7.35 -11.40
N THR A 53 -12.77 -8.28 -10.87
CA THR A 53 -14.20 -8.48 -11.18
C THR A 53 -15.05 -8.44 -9.91
N ASN A 54 -16.37 -8.29 -10.03
CA ASN A 54 -17.28 -8.29 -8.88
C ASN A 54 -17.24 -9.59 -8.08
N ARG A 55 -17.12 -10.73 -8.78
CA ARG A 55 -17.13 -12.07 -8.19
C ARG A 55 -16.24 -13.01 -8.99
N LEU A 56 -15.59 -13.95 -8.31
CA LEU A 56 -14.74 -14.94 -8.96
C LEU A 56 -15.10 -16.37 -8.52
N ASN A 57 -15.47 -17.19 -9.50
CA ASN A 57 -15.65 -18.63 -9.36
C ASN A 57 -15.00 -19.36 -10.54
N LYS A 58 -14.99 -20.70 -10.53
CA LYS A 58 -14.35 -21.52 -11.56
C LYS A 58 -14.85 -21.21 -12.97
N LYS A 59 -16.17 -21.00 -13.14
CA LYS A 59 -16.79 -20.70 -14.44
C LYS A 59 -16.30 -19.36 -14.99
N ILE A 60 -16.27 -18.31 -14.17
CA ILE A 60 -15.80 -16.97 -14.56
C ILE A 60 -14.30 -17.02 -14.89
N PHE A 61 -13.50 -17.65 -14.02
CA PHE A 61 -12.06 -17.81 -14.24
C PHE A 61 -11.75 -18.49 -15.59
N ASN A 62 -12.39 -19.64 -15.85
CA ASN A 62 -12.22 -20.36 -17.10
C ASN A 62 -12.72 -19.57 -18.31
N SER A 63 -13.84 -18.84 -18.17
CA SER A 63 -14.36 -17.98 -19.23
C SER A 63 -13.35 -16.91 -19.66
N TYR A 64 -12.74 -16.20 -18.69
CA TYR A 64 -11.75 -15.16 -18.99
C TYR A 64 -10.46 -15.75 -19.55
N LYS A 65 -10.02 -16.89 -19.01
CA LYS A 65 -8.87 -17.62 -19.54
C LYS A 65 -9.09 -18.05 -21.00
N ASN A 66 -10.28 -18.57 -21.34
CA ASN A 66 -10.64 -18.92 -22.72
C ASN A 66 -10.74 -17.71 -23.66
N ILE A 67 -11.16 -16.55 -23.15
CA ILE A 67 -11.16 -15.32 -23.96
C ILE A 67 -9.72 -14.93 -24.33
N ILE A 68 -8.81 -14.96 -23.35
CA ILE A 68 -7.40 -14.64 -23.58
C ILE A 68 -6.73 -15.67 -24.49
N SER A 69 -7.05 -16.96 -24.36
CA SER A 69 -6.41 -18.01 -25.16
C SER A 69 -6.73 -17.91 -26.66
N LYS A 70 -7.80 -17.19 -27.02
CA LYS A 70 -8.22 -16.94 -28.40
C LYS A 70 -7.59 -15.69 -29.02
N VAL A 71 -6.75 -14.95 -28.29
CA VAL A 71 -6.02 -13.79 -28.85
C VAL A 71 -5.03 -14.29 -29.89
N ASN A 72 -5.13 -13.78 -31.12
CA ASN A 72 -4.21 -14.15 -32.20
C ASN A 72 -2.84 -13.47 -31.97
N PRO A 73 -1.76 -14.22 -31.69
CA PRO A 73 -0.44 -13.67 -31.43
C PRO A 73 0.16 -12.91 -32.63
N ASN A 74 -0.17 -13.29 -33.87
CA ASN A 74 0.31 -12.60 -35.07
C ASN A 74 -0.24 -11.17 -35.18
N LYS A 75 -1.39 -10.89 -34.55
CA LYS A 75 -1.98 -9.54 -34.48
C LYS A 75 -1.35 -8.64 -33.41
N LEU A 76 -0.42 -9.15 -32.61
CA LEU A 76 0.24 -8.38 -31.55
C LEU A 76 1.43 -7.56 -32.05
N GLY A 77 1.89 -7.76 -33.30
CA GLY A 77 3.01 -7.01 -33.87
C GLY A 77 4.34 -7.31 -33.20
N ILE A 78 4.48 -8.49 -32.60
CA ILE A 78 5.72 -9.01 -32.03
C ILE A 78 6.08 -10.28 -32.82
N ASN A 79 7.37 -10.48 -33.12
CA ASN A 79 7.87 -11.69 -33.79
C ASN A 79 7.86 -12.90 -32.84
N ARG A 80 6.65 -13.34 -32.44
CA ARG A 80 6.33 -14.51 -31.62
C ARG A 80 4.91 -14.97 -31.98
N ASP A 81 4.74 -16.23 -32.31
CA ASP A 81 3.53 -16.81 -32.93
C ASP A 81 2.75 -17.76 -32.00
N LYS A 82 3.27 -18.03 -30.79
CA LYS A 82 2.60 -18.88 -29.79
C LYS A 82 2.15 -18.07 -28.58
N LEU A 83 0.94 -18.33 -28.09
CA LEU A 83 0.40 -17.70 -26.89
C LEU A 83 0.28 -18.70 -25.73
N LYS A 84 0.80 -18.33 -24.56
CA LYS A 84 0.70 -19.13 -23.33
C LYS A 84 0.12 -18.30 -22.19
N ILE A 85 -0.73 -18.92 -21.38
CA ILE A 85 -1.31 -18.27 -20.19
C ILE A 85 -0.70 -18.89 -18.93
N ASN A 86 -0.09 -18.04 -18.09
CA ASN A 86 0.30 -18.38 -16.74
C ASN A 86 -0.70 -17.75 -15.75
N SER A 87 -1.23 -18.54 -14.81
CA SER A 87 -2.13 -18.05 -13.75
C SER A 87 -1.63 -18.40 -12.35
N SER A 88 -0.35 -18.75 -12.21
CA SER A 88 0.28 -18.95 -10.90
C SER A 88 0.71 -17.60 -10.31
N PHE A 89 0.75 -17.47 -8.98
CA PHE A 89 1.28 -16.29 -8.30
C PHE A 89 2.66 -16.57 -7.71
N GLY A 90 3.66 -15.78 -8.07
CA GLY A 90 5.01 -15.91 -7.53
C GLY A 90 6.07 -15.65 -8.59
N PRO A 91 7.36 -15.75 -8.24
CA PRO A 91 8.46 -15.43 -9.15
C PRO A 91 8.78 -16.57 -10.14
N LEU A 92 7.79 -17.42 -10.45
CA LEU A 92 7.98 -18.50 -11.42
C LEU A 92 8.11 -17.90 -12.81
N LYS A 93 9.22 -18.19 -13.49
CA LYS A 93 9.46 -17.73 -14.86
C LYS A 93 9.21 -18.87 -15.84
N PHE A 94 8.23 -18.69 -16.70
CA PHE A 94 7.98 -19.58 -17.84
C PHE A 94 8.80 -19.08 -19.02
N ASN A 95 10.10 -19.38 -19.04
CA ASN A 95 11.02 -18.85 -20.04
C ASN A 95 11.65 -19.95 -20.90
N ASN A 96 10.82 -20.76 -21.58
CA ASN A 96 11.34 -21.90 -22.32
C ASN A 96 11.32 -21.80 -23.85
N TYR A 97 10.67 -20.82 -24.49
CA TYR A 97 10.65 -20.80 -25.96
C TYR A 97 10.73 -19.36 -26.52
N LYS A 98 11.69 -19.12 -27.43
CA LYS A 98 11.88 -17.82 -28.12
C LYS A 98 10.61 -17.31 -28.83
N ASN A 99 9.73 -18.23 -29.21
CA ASN A 99 8.53 -17.97 -30.00
C ASN A 99 7.24 -17.78 -29.18
N GLU A 100 7.30 -17.82 -27.84
CA GLU A 100 6.11 -17.71 -26.98
C GLU A 100 5.89 -16.30 -26.38
N ILE A 101 4.64 -15.83 -26.45
CA ILE A 101 4.11 -14.71 -25.69
C ILE A 101 3.40 -15.27 -24.46
N VAL A 102 3.96 -15.00 -23.28
CA VAL A 102 3.34 -15.41 -22.01
C VAL A 102 2.49 -14.27 -21.48
N ILE A 103 1.18 -14.50 -21.33
CA ILE A 103 0.30 -13.62 -20.55
C ILE A 103 0.21 -14.18 -19.14
N HIS A 104 0.74 -13.43 -18.19
CA HIS A 104 0.57 -13.73 -16.78
C HIS A 104 -0.75 -13.11 -16.29
N LEU A 105 -1.78 -13.95 -16.29
CA LEU A 105 -3.17 -13.58 -16.02
C LEU A 105 -3.50 -13.79 -14.54
N MET A 106 -3.65 -12.69 -13.82
CA MET A 106 -4.06 -12.68 -12.41
C MET A 106 -5.47 -12.09 -12.30
N ILE A 107 -6.43 -12.92 -11.89
CA ILE A 107 -7.84 -12.57 -11.76
C ILE A 107 -8.22 -12.57 -10.28
N TYR A 108 -8.82 -11.50 -9.82
CA TYR A 108 -9.31 -11.34 -8.46
C TYR A 108 -10.78 -10.93 -8.50
N ASP A 109 -11.56 -11.33 -7.50
CA ASP A 109 -12.69 -10.50 -7.10
C ASP A 109 -12.20 -9.32 -6.24
N ILE A 110 -13.11 -8.40 -5.89
CA ILE A 110 -12.76 -7.21 -5.07
C ILE A 110 -12.09 -7.63 -3.76
N ASN A 111 -12.67 -8.59 -3.04
CA ASN A 111 -12.12 -9.07 -1.77
C ASN A 111 -10.74 -9.71 -1.93
N GLY A 112 -10.55 -10.53 -2.96
CA GLY A 112 -9.28 -11.14 -3.30
C GLY A 112 -8.20 -10.13 -3.66
N HIS A 113 -8.57 -9.01 -4.30
CA HIS A 113 -7.65 -7.91 -4.60
C HIS A 113 -7.20 -7.21 -3.30
N ILE A 114 -8.14 -6.86 -2.43
CA ILE A 114 -7.86 -6.27 -1.10
C ILE A 114 -6.97 -7.20 -0.27
N ASP A 115 -7.29 -8.49 -0.25
CA ASP A 115 -6.50 -9.51 0.42
C ASP A 115 -5.07 -9.60 -0.15
N HIS A 116 -4.90 -9.39 -1.46
CA HIS A 116 -3.59 -9.34 -2.09
C HIS A 116 -2.83 -8.06 -1.69
N ILE A 117 -3.49 -6.91 -1.59
CA ILE A 117 -2.89 -5.66 -1.07
C ILE A 117 -2.38 -5.87 0.36
N ILE A 118 -3.21 -6.45 1.23
CA ILE A 118 -2.86 -6.68 2.63
C ILE A 118 -1.65 -7.61 2.75
N LYS A 119 -1.64 -8.69 1.96
CA LYS A 119 -0.65 -9.74 2.10
C LYS A 119 0.61 -9.47 1.26
N SER A 120 0.54 -8.67 0.20
CA SER A 120 1.64 -8.40 -0.75
C SER A 120 1.73 -6.90 -1.13
N PRO A 121 1.81 -5.97 -0.16
CA PRO A 121 1.74 -4.53 -0.41
C PRO A 121 2.84 -4.02 -1.34
N PHE A 122 4.06 -4.56 -1.29
CA PHE A 122 5.15 -4.18 -2.20
C PHE A 122 4.79 -4.35 -3.67
N THR A 123 4.13 -5.47 -4.00
CA THR A 123 3.76 -5.83 -5.36
C THR A 123 2.62 -4.95 -5.86
N VAL A 124 1.55 -4.81 -5.07
CA VAL A 124 0.39 -4.01 -5.50
C VAL A 124 0.69 -2.53 -5.51
N PHE A 125 1.52 -2.04 -4.58
CA PHE A 125 2.02 -0.68 -4.64
C PHE A 125 2.74 -0.45 -5.97
N ASP A 126 3.65 -1.34 -6.40
CA ASP A 126 4.31 -1.19 -7.69
C ASP A 126 3.33 -1.22 -8.89
N TRP A 127 2.28 -2.04 -8.83
CA TRP A 127 1.23 -2.10 -9.85
C TRP A 127 0.47 -0.79 -10.02
N GLU A 128 0.23 -0.05 -8.94
CA GLU A 128 -0.46 1.25 -8.96
C GLU A 128 0.31 2.36 -9.71
N ARG A 129 1.58 2.12 -10.09
CA ARG A 129 2.31 3.02 -11.00
C ARG A 129 1.75 3.01 -12.41
N SER A 130 1.11 1.92 -12.83
CA SER A 130 0.69 1.75 -14.21
C SER A 130 -0.47 2.66 -14.56
N ASN A 131 -0.31 3.42 -15.65
CA ASN A 131 -1.39 4.15 -16.30
C ASN A 131 -1.99 3.37 -17.49
N HIS A 132 -1.60 2.11 -17.67
CA HIS A 132 -2.09 1.25 -18.76
C HIS A 132 -3.26 0.39 -18.30
N TYR A 133 -4.44 0.99 -18.25
CA TYR A 133 -5.70 0.34 -17.91
C TYR A 133 -6.79 0.62 -18.96
N ARG A 134 -7.92 -0.11 -18.88
CA ARG A 134 -9.06 0.06 -19.82
C ARG A 134 -10.42 0.31 -19.18
N ILE A 135 -10.69 -0.23 -17.98
CA ILE A 135 -11.99 -0.07 -17.31
C ILE A 135 -11.83 0.88 -16.11
N GLY A 136 -11.11 0.46 -15.08
CA GLY A 136 -10.79 1.26 -13.91
C GLY A 136 -9.34 1.03 -13.49
N LYS A 137 -8.84 1.87 -12.58
CA LYS A 137 -7.53 1.66 -11.96
C LYS A 137 -7.67 0.80 -10.71
N LEU A 138 -6.62 0.05 -10.38
CA LEU A 138 -6.56 -0.75 -9.15
C LEU A 138 -6.75 0.11 -7.89
N LYS A 139 -6.08 1.26 -7.84
CA LYS A 139 -6.16 2.21 -6.71
C LYS A 139 -7.56 2.80 -6.48
N ASP A 140 -8.39 2.83 -7.52
CA ASP A 140 -9.75 3.37 -7.44
C ASP A 140 -10.72 2.34 -6.84
N ILE A 141 -10.36 1.04 -6.85
CA ILE A 141 -11.09 -0.03 -6.16
C ILE A 141 -10.70 -0.04 -4.68
N PHE A 142 -9.41 -0.13 -4.38
CA PHE A 142 -8.90 -0.06 -3.02
C PHE A 142 -7.45 0.42 -3.04
N PRO A 143 -7.11 1.56 -2.41
CA PRO A 143 -5.77 2.11 -2.48
C PRO A 143 -4.80 1.31 -1.59
N THR A 144 -3.64 0.94 -2.15
CA THR A 144 -2.51 0.39 -1.38
C THR A 144 -1.91 1.45 -0.46
N GLY A 145 -2.00 2.72 -0.85
CA GLY A 145 -1.58 3.88 -0.08
C GLY A 145 -0.07 4.12 -0.13
N THR A 146 0.67 3.67 0.87
CA THR A 146 2.14 3.80 0.92
C THR A 146 2.80 2.57 1.52
N ILE A 147 4.10 2.39 1.31
CA ILE A 147 4.90 1.38 2.01
C ILE A 147 5.23 1.86 3.42
N GLN A 148 5.09 0.96 4.38
CA GLN A 148 5.32 1.16 5.79
C GLN A 148 6.47 0.29 6.27
N LEU A 149 7.14 0.69 7.36
CA LEU A 149 8.25 -0.09 7.92
C LEU A 149 7.82 -1.53 8.29
N ARG A 150 6.55 -1.72 8.70
CA ARG A 150 6.00 -3.04 9.06
C ARG A 150 5.87 -4.00 7.91
N ASP A 151 5.72 -3.49 6.69
CA ASP A 151 5.56 -4.34 5.52
C ASP A 151 6.79 -5.23 5.32
N PHE A 152 7.99 -4.78 5.72
CA PHE A 152 9.21 -5.59 5.63
C PHE A 152 9.22 -6.81 6.56
N LYS A 153 8.42 -6.78 7.63
CA LYS A 153 8.30 -7.89 8.60
C LYS A 153 7.05 -8.72 8.37
N GLU A 154 5.93 -8.09 8.03
CA GLU A 154 4.59 -8.68 8.05
C GLU A 154 4.13 -9.20 6.67
N SER A 155 4.65 -8.64 5.57
CA SER A 155 4.18 -9.02 4.23
C SER A 155 4.67 -10.39 3.76
N ARG A 156 3.93 -10.98 2.79
CA ARG A 156 4.47 -11.97 1.87
C ARG A 156 5.62 -11.31 1.13
N ARG A 157 6.78 -11.97 1.10
CA ARG A 157 8.05 -11.39 0.60
C ARG A 157 8.64 -10.30 1.52
N GLY A 158 8.28 -10.32 2.80
CA GLY A 158 9.08 -9.73 3.86
C GLY A 158 10.33 -10.57 4.19
N ILE A 159 11.19 -10.02 5.04
CA ILE A 159 12.50 -10.56 5.41
C ILE A 159 12.41 -11.99 5.95
N LYS A 160 11.50 -12.24 6.89
CA LYS A 160 11.31 -13.57 7.49
C LYS A 160 10.96 -14.62 6.43
N ASN A 161 10.11 -14.26 5.46
CA ASN A 161 9.73 -15.15 4.38
C ASN A 161 10.91 -15.44 3.44
N TYR A 162 11.72 -14.42 3.10
CA TYR A 162 12.91 -14.64 2.28
C TYR A 162 13.94 -15.54 2.95
N LEU A 163 14.24 -15.32 4.24
CA LEU A 163 15.15 -16.18 4.99
C LEU A 163 14.65 -17.63 5.03
N LYS A 164 13.35 -17.83 5.29
CA LYS A 164 12.74 -19.17 5.30
C LYS A 164 12.82 -19.86 3.92
N ASP A 165 12.51 -19.15 2.84
CA ASP A 165 12.59 -19.71 1.48
C ASP A 165 14.04 -20.08 1.11
N LEU A 166 15.02 -19.23 1.45
CA LEU A 166 16.45 -19.48 1.21
C LEU A 166 16.99 -20.68 2.01
N GLN A 167 16.70 -20.74 3.32
CA GLN A 167 17.14 -21.84 4.19
C GLN A 167 16.60 -23.19 3.73
N ASN A 168 15.35 -23.22 3.27
CA ASN A 168 14.71 -24.45 2.80
C ASN A 168 15.02 -24.79 1.34
N ARG A 169 15.83 -23.96 0.64
CA ARG A 169 16.13 -24.10 -0.80
C ARG A 169 14.87 -24.25 -1.67
N LYS A 170 13.81 -23.50 -1.32
CA LYS A 170 12.49 -23.58 -1.98
C LYS A 170 11.98 -22.20 -2.34
N ILE A 171 11.36 -22.08 -3.51
CA ILE A 171 10.56 -20.90 -3.86
C ILE A 171 9.11 -21.21 -3.57
N SER A 172 8.49 -20.38 -2.75
CA SER A 172 7.04 -20.43 -2.59
C SER A 172 6.33 -19.78 -3.77
N PHE A 173 5.34 -20.46 -4.35
CA PHE A 173 4.40 -19.90 -5.32
C PHE A 173 2.98 -20.31 -4.93
N ARG A 174 2.00 -19.94 -5.74
CA ARG A 174 0.60 -20.01 -5.36
C ARG A 174 -0.28 -20.28 -6.57
N GLU A 175 -1.34 -21.05 -6.39
CA GLU A 175 -2.31 -21.38 -7.45
C GLU A 175 -3.74 -21.25 -6.96
N TYR A 176 -4.66 -20.98 -7.88
CA TYR A 176 -6.09 -21.01 -7.60
C TYR A 176 -6.53 -22.43 -7.25
N ARG A 177 -7.36 -22.53 -6.21
CA ARG A 177 -8.19 -23.71 -5.93
C ARG A 177 -9.62 -23.23 -5.80
N PHE A 178 -10.52 -23.92 -6.47
CA PHE A 178 -11.94 -23.59 -6.50
C PHE A 178 -12.70 -24.67 -5.71
N ILE A 179 -13.51 -24.25 -4.76
CA ILE A 179 -14.43 -25.11 -4.01
C ILE A 179 -15.79 -24.45 -4.12
N ASN A 180 -16.78 -25.16 -4.65
CA ASN A 180 -18.13 -24.66 -4.87
C ASN A 180 -18.14 -23.32 -5.65
N LYS A 181 -18.74 -22.27 -5.06
CA LYS A 181 -18.83 -20.92 -5.65
C LYS A 181 -17.70 -19.98 -5.20
N THR A 182 -16.74 -20.45 -4.41
CA THR A 182 -15.62 -19.64 -3.88
C THR A 182 -14.27 -20.15 -4.38
N TYR A 183 -13.22 -19.36 -4.12
CA TYR A 183 -11.84 -19.74 -4.43
C TYR A 183 -10.92 -19.37 -3.28
N PHE A 184 -9.79 -20.06 -3.22
CA PHE A 184 -8.67 -19.68 -2.37
C PHE A 184 -7.36 -19.90 -3.12
N ILE A 185 -6.29 -19.31 -2.60
CA ILE A 185 -4.96 -19.41 -3.20
C ILE A 185 -4.11 -20.38 -2.36
N LYS A 186 -3.84 -21.58 -2.89
CA LYS A 186 -3.02 -22.61 -2.22
C LYS A 186 -1.54 -22.28 -2.37
N LYS A 187 -0.80 -22.24 -1.26
CA LYS A 187 0.67 -22.11 -1.28
C LYS A 187 1.29 -23.44 -1.71
N LEU A 188 2.17 -23.37 -2.71
CA LEU A 188 2.98 -24.48 -3.20
C LEU A 188 4.46 -24.10 -3.11
N ASN A 189 5.35 -25.08 -3.20
CA ASN A 189 6.78 -24.86 -3.17
C ASN A 189 7.44 -25.61 -4.33
N GLN A 190 8.43 -24.98 -4.96
CA GLN A 190 9.29 -25.60 -5.97
C GLN A 190 10.73 -25.65 -5.44
N LYS A 191 11.46 -26.73 -5.73
CA LYS A 191 12.90 -26.82 -5.45
C LYS A 191 13.65 -25.76 -6.27
N LEU A 192 14.59 -25.06 -5.64
CA LEU A 192 15.45 -24.10 -6.31
C LEU A 192 16.46 -24.82 -7.23
N VAL A 193 16.27 -24.72 -8.54
CA VAL A 193 17.30 -25.06 -9.55
C VAL A 193 18.16 -23.83 -9.85
N ASP A 194 19.40 -24.01 -10.32
CA ASP A 194 20.43 -22.94 -10.33
C ASP A 194 20.01 -21.67 -11.09
N ARG A 195 19.31 -21.81 -12.23
CA ARG A 195 18.76 -20.65 -12.95
C ARG A 195 17.77 -19.85 -12.10
N ASP A 196 16.85 -20.56 -11.43
CA ASP A 196 15.80 -19.94 -10.62
C ASP A 196 16.37 -19.31 -9.36
N LYS A 197 17.47 -19.85 -8.82
CA LYS A 197 18.24 -19.28 -7.70
C LYS A 197 18.72 -17.87 -8.03
N PHE A 198 19.42 -17.69 -9.15
CA PHE A 198 19.96 -16.38 -9.52
C PHE A 198 18.88 -15.31 -9.63
N GLU A 199 17.80 -15.61 -10.37
CA GLU A 199 16.70 -14.67 -10.56
C GLU A 199 15.98 -14.37 -9.25
N TYR A 200 15.87 -15.35 -8.37
CA TYR A 200 15.30 -15.16 -7.05
C TYR A 200 16.20 -14.31 -6.14
N ILE A 201 17.52 -14.52 -6.14
CA ILE A 201 18.50 -13.69 -5.43
C ILE A 201 18.42 -12.24 -5.92
N TYR A 202 18.46 -12.03 -7.24
CA TYR A 202 18.29 -10.70 -7.83
C TYR A 202 16.97 -10.06 -7.40
N HIS A 203 15.88 -10.82 -7.42
CA HIS A 203 14.58 -10.36 -6.93
C HIS A 203 14.63 -9.93 -5.47
N ILE A 204 15.23 -10.71 -4.56
CA ILE A 204 15.35 -10.38 -3.14
C ILE A 204 16.10 -9.06 -2.95
N VAL A 205 17.29 -8.93 -3.54
CA VAL A 205 18.14 -7.74 -3.43
C VAL A 205 17.41 -6.51 -3.95
N ARG A 206 16.87 -6.60 -5.17
CA ARG A 206 16.10 -5.52 -5.79
C ARG A 206 14.87 -5.15 -4.97
N ASN A 207 14.09 -6.13 -4.53
CA ASN A 207 12.83 -5.88 -3.84
C ASN A 207 13.05 -5.23 -2.46
N LEU A 208 14.03 -5.68 -1.67
CA LEU A 208 14.32 -5.09 -0.37
C LEU A 208 14.83 -3.65 -0.50
N ILE A 209 15.83 -3.42 -1.36
CA ILE A 209 16.44 -2.09 -1.54
C ILE A 209 15.41 -1.09 -2.09
N LEU A 210 14.75 -1.41 -3.21
CA LEU A 210 13.88 -0.45 -3.88
C LEU A 210 12.65 -0.11 -3.04
N ASN A 211 12.04 -1.08 -2.36
CA ASN A 211 10.89 -0.78 -1.50
C ASN A 211 11.29 0.02 -0.26
N TYR A 212 12.52 -0.13 0.25
CA TYR A 212 12.97 0.65 1.39
C TYR A 212 13.29 2.11 1.00
N ILE A 213 13.83 2.32 -0.20
CA ILE A 213 13.91 3.66 -0.79
C ILE A 213 12.51 4.26 -0.95
N LYS A 214 11.54 3.50 -1.50
CA LYS A 214 10.14 3.95 -1.61
C LYS A 214 9.53 4.31 -0.25
N PHE A 215 9.79 3.50 0.79
CA PHE A 215 9.38 3.79 2.17
C PHE A 215 9.98 5.11 2.68
N LYS A 216 11.30 5.32 2.55
CA LYS A 216 11.96 6.54 3.07
C LYS A 216 11.57 7.80 2.30
N LYS A 217 11.21 7.65 1.02
CA LYS A 217 10.72 8.74 0.16
C LYS A 217 9.20 8.94 0.19
N GLN A 218 8.45 7.98 0.72
CA GLN A 218 6.97 7.95 0.69
C GLN A 218 6.39 8.20 -0.71
N ASN A 219 7.02 7.64 -1.75
CA ASN A 219 6.55 7.77 -3.13
C ASN A 219 6.72 6.47 -3.93
N ASN A 220 5.95 6.38 -5.00
CA ASN A 220 5.90 5.21 -5.87
C ASN A 220 6.55 5.47 -7.22
N LYS A 221 7.79 5.96 -7.24
CA LYS A 221 8.52 6.17 -8.50
C LYS A 221 9.13 4.85 -9.01
N LEU A 222 9.27 4.72 -10.33
CA LEU A 222 10.07 3.65 -10.93
C LEU A 222 11.55 3.89 -10.58
N LEU A 223 12.21 2.88 -10.03
CA LEU A 223 13.61 2.95 -9.63
C LEU A 223 14.40 1.85 -10.35
N ILE A 224 15.52 2.23 -10.97
CA ILE A 224 16.44 1.31 -11.67
C ILE A 224 17.66 1.09 -10.78
N LEU A 225 17.77 -0.07 -10.15
CA LEU A 225 18.78 -0.36 -9.12
C LEU A 225 20.22 0.08 -9.47
N SER A 226 20.65 -0.07 -10.72
CA SER A 226 22.01 0.32 -11.19
C SER A 226 22.34 1.81 -11.06
N LYS A 227 21.34 2.67 -10.85
CA LYS A 227 21.52 4.13 -10.77
C LYS A 227 21.52 4.69 -9.35
N PHE A 228 21.46 3.85 -8.31
CA PHE A 228 21.14 4.29 -6.95
C PHE A 228 22.25 4.06 -5.91
N ASN A 229 23.53 3.91 -6.28
CA ASN A 229 24.59 3.68 -5.29
C ASN A 229 24.65 4.79 -4.22
N LYS A 230 24.60 6.07 -4.62
CA LYS A 230 24.54 7.21 -3.68
C LYS A 230 23.33 7.15 -2.75
N GLU A 231 22.17 6.77 -3.28
CA GLU A 231 20.93 6.65 -2.52
C GLU A 231 20.95 5.47 -1.55
N ILE A 232 21.47 4.31 -1.98
CA ILE A 232 21.68 3.12 -1.15
C ILE A 232 22.55 3.51 0.05
N LYS A 233 23.68 4.20 -0.19
CA LYS A 233 24.55 4.69 0.88
C LYS A 233 23.81 5.61 1.86
N SER A 234 23.07 6.58 1.33
CA SER A 234 22.32 7.56 2.14
C SER A 234 21.22 6.91 2.98
N VAL A 235 20.49 5.95 2.40
CA VAL A 235 19.27 5.40 2.99
C VAL A 235 19.54 4.17 3.86
N LEU A 236 20.46 3.29 3.45
CA LEU A 236 20.81 2.04 4.15
C LEU A 236 22.06 2.17 5.04
N GLY A 237 22.78 3.29 4.94
CA GLY A 237 23.91 3.63 5.79
C GLY A 237 25.26 3.08 5.29
N MET A 238 26.34 3.73 5.73
CA MET A 238 27.72 3.44 5.31
C MET A 238 28.11 1.97 5.54
N ARG A 239 27.89 1.44 6.77
CA ARG A 239 28.26 0.06 7.11
C ARG A 239 27.61 -0.99 6.21
N PHE A 240 26.36 -0.78 5.81
CA PHE A 240 25.68 -1.69 4.88
C PHE A 240 26.25 -1.55 3.48
N PHE A 241 26.48 -0.32 3.04
CA PHE A 241 27.00 0.02 1.73
C PHE A 241 28.37 -0.62 1.51
N ASP A 242 29.36 -0.35 2.37
CA ASP A 242 30.73 -0.84 2.23
C ASP A 242 30.79 -2.38 2.18
N LYS A 243 29.94 -3.05 2.96
CA LYS A 243 29.89 -4.52 3.01
C LYS A 243 29.25 -5.16 1.78
N ASN A 244 28.28 -4.50 1.13
CA ASN A 244 27.39 -5.13 0.16
C ASN A 244 27.44 -4.54 -1.25
N ILE A 245 27.91 -3.31 -1.46
CA ILE A 245 27.71 -2.60 -2.73
C ILE A 245 28.40 -3.27 -3.91
N ASP A 246 29.62 -3.77 -3.76
CA ASP A 246 30.36 -4.41 -4.86
C ASP A 246 29.66 -5.69 -5.32
N LYS A 247 29.11 -6.45 -4.36
CA LYS A 247 28.33 -7.66 -4.65
C LYS A 247 27.00 -7.32 -5.31
N ILE A 248 26.35 -6.22 -4.91
CA ILE A 248 25.14 -5.70 -5.56
C ILE A 248 25.45 -5.30 -7.02
N ASN A 249 26.52 -4.54 -7.25
CA ASN A 249 26.93 -4.12 -8.60
C ASN A 249 27.26 -5.34 -9.47
N THR A 250 28.05 -6.28 -8.95
CA THR A 250 28.37 -7.53 -9.65
C THR A 250 27.12 -8.33 -10.02
N LEU A 251 26.14 -8.42 -9.10
CA LEU A 251 24.86 -9.11 -9.36
C LEU A 251 24.07 -8.43 -10.49
N ILE A 252 24.08 -7.10 -10.53
CA ILE A 252 23.42 -6.31 -11.58
C ILE A 252 24.12 -6.53 -12.93
N ASP A 253 25.45 -6.54 -12.95
CA ASP A 253 26.24 -6.75 -14.16
C ASP A 253 26.00 -8.15 -14.74
N CYS A 254 26.00 -9.19 -13.90
CA CYS A 254 25.62 -10.54 -14.29
C CYS A 254 24.19 -10.59 -14.87
N LYS A 255 23.24 -9.87 -14.25
CA LYS A 255 21.85 -9.79 -14.74
C LYS A 255 21.76 -9.12 -16.13
N ASN A 256 22.61 -8.12 -16.40
CA ASN A 256 22.63 -7.37 -17.64
C ASN A 256 23.37 -8.10 -18.77
N LYS A 257 24.52 -8.72 -18.48
CA LYS A 257 25.36 -9.46 -19.44
C LYS A 257 24.87 -10.89 -19.72
N ILE A 258 23.84 -11.36 -19.00
CA ILE A 258 23.32 -12.75 -19.06
C ILE A 258 24.41 -13.79 -18.72
N ASP A 259 25.51 -13.38 -18.07
CA ASP A 259 26.53 -14.30 -17.59
C ASP A 259 26.09 -14.93 -16.26
N LYS A 260 25.58 -16.17 -16.35
CA LYS A 260 25.03 -16.93 -15.22
C LYS A 260 26.07 -17.84 -14.55
N LYS A 261 27.34 -17.81 -14.96
CA LYS A 261 28.38 -18.74 -14.47
C LYS A 261 28.82 -18.49 -13.01
N LYS A 262 28.29 -17.46 -12.32
CA LYS A 262 28.66 -17.08 -10.92
C LYS A 262 27.58 -17.36 -9.85
N ASN A 263 26.71 -18.35 -10.04
CA ASN A 263 25.59 -18.60 -9.11
C ASN A 263 26.03 -18.98 -7.68
N SER A 264 27.03 -19.85 -7.53
CA SER A 264 27.48 -20.35 -6.22
C SER A 264 28.03 -19.24 -5.30
N TYR A 265 28.60 -18.18 -5.88
CA TYR A 265 29.12 -17.02 -5.16
C TYR A 265 28.01 -16.27 -4.42
N PHE A 266 26.88 -16.02 -5.10
CA PHE A 266 25.77 -15.25 -4.52
C PHE A 266 24.93 -16.07 -3.53
N ASP A 267 24.87 -17.40 -3.69
CA ASP A 267 24.14 -18.30 -2.79
C ASP A 267 24.64 -18.19 -1.34
N LYS A 268 25.96 -18.09 -1.14
CA LYS A 268 26.54 -17.91 0.21
C LYS A 268 26.29 -16.50 0.75
N TRP A 269 26.30 -15.49 -0.11
CA TRP A 269 26.16 -14.09 0.29
C TRP A 269 24.72 -13.69 0.62
N ILE A 270 23.71 -14.19 -0.10
CA ILE A 270 22.34 -13.67 -0.01
C ILE A 270 21.74 -13.77 1.40
N ILE A 271 22.08 -14.82 2.16
CA ILE A 271 21.62 -14.96 3.56
C ILE A 271 22.24 -13.85 4.43
N SER A 272 23.53 -13.57 4.27
CA SER A 272 24.24 -12.48 4.96
C SER A 272 23.65 -11.11 4.60
N PHE A 273 23.39 -10.88 3.31
CA PHE A 273 22.72 -9.67 2.82
C PHE A 273 21.36 -9.44 3.48
N VAL A 274 20.49 -10.46 3.51
CA VAL A 274 19.15 -10.34 4.11
C VAL A 274 19.25 -10.12 5.62
N LYS A 275 20.22 -10.73 6.31
CA LYS A 275 20.48 -10.49 7.74
C LYS A 275 20.98 -9.06 8.00
N ASP A 276 21.87 -8.54 7.18
CA ASP A 276 22.35 -7.15 7.28
C ASP A 276 21.19 -6.17 7.08
N PHE A 277 20.34 -6.41 6.08
CA PHE A 277 19.14 -5.62 5.85
C PHE A 277 18.16 -5.71 7.03
N GLN A 278 18.00 -6.90 7.62
CA GLN A 278 17.19 -7.09 8.82
C GLN A 278 17.68 -6.26 10.02
N LYS A 279 18.99 -6.14 10.20
CA LYS A 279 19.58 -5.29 11.26
C LYS A 279 19.17 -3.83 11.07
N ILE A 280 19.17 -3.31 9.84
CA ILE A 280 18.71 -1.95 9.53
C ILE A 280 17.25 -1.78 9.94
N ILE A 281 16.37 -2.67 9.49
CA ILE A 281 14.94 -2.60 9.80
C ILE A 281 14.70 -2.71 11.31
N ASN A 282 15.43 -3.58 12.01
CA ASN A 282 15.32 -3.70 13.47
C ASN A 282 15.81 -2.45 14.19
N SER A 283 16.92 -1.86 13.74
CA SER A 283 17.45 -0.61 14.29
C SER A 283 16.47 0.54 14.10
N ASP A 284 15.91 0.72 12.90
CA ASP A 284 14.85 1.68 12.63
C ASP A 284 13.67 1.47 13.60
N TYR A 285 13.22 0.23 13.78
CA TYR A 285 12.14 -0.08 14.71
C TYR A 285 12.44 0.30 16.16
N GLN A 286 13.62 -0.07 16.65
CA GLN A 286 14.03 0.14 18.04
C GLN A 286 14.26 1.62 18.34
N ASN A 287 14.83 2.36 17.38
CA ASN A 287 15.18 3.77 17.53
C ASN A 287 14.02 4.73 17.21
N SER A 288 12.94 4.22 16.63
CA SER A 288 11.77 5.06 16.31
C SER A 288 10.96 5.45 17.55
N LYS A 289 10.52 6.72 17.61
CA LYS A 289 9.47 7.13 18.55
C LYS A 289 8.11 6.72 17.99
N LYS A 290 7.23 6.17 18.81
CA LYS A 290 5.89 5.73 18.39
C LYS A 290 4.84 6.73 18.86
N ILE A 291 3.99 7.19 17.94
CA ILE A 291 2.84 8.06 18.23
C ILE A 291 1.59 7.30 17.81
N ILE A 292 0.70 7.03 18.75
CA ILE A 292 -0.54 6.30 18.46
C ILE A 292 -1.70 7.27 18.59
N PHE A 293 -2.36 7.55 17.47
CA PHE A 293 -3.54 8.38 17.41
C PHE A 293 -4.79 7.52 17.65
N TYR A 294 -5.74 8.09 18.39
CA TYR A 294 -7.07 7.55 18.59
C TYR A 294 -8.09 8.65 18.35
N ARG A 295 -9.19 8.29 17.69
CA ARG A 295 -10.42 9.08 17.79
C ARG A 295 -10.98 8.87 19.19
N HIS A 296 -11.47 9.94 19.82
CA HIS A 296 -12.18 9.89 21.10
C HIS A 296 -13.26 8.77 21.12
N ALA A 297 -13.68 8.30 22.30
CA ALA A 297 -14.75 7.30 22.43
C ALA A 297 -16.10 7.84 21.93
N LYS A 298 -17.06 6.94 21.65
CA LYS A 298 -18.39 7.33 21.17
C LYS A 298 -19.09 8.27 22.17
N THR A 299 -19.96 9.13 21.66
CA THR A 299 -20.80 10.10 22.37
C THR A 299 -22.25 9.90 21.91
N ASN A 300 -23.22 10.41 22.67
CA ASN A 300 -24.64 10.36 22.30
C ASN A 300 -24.96 11.16 21.02
N LEU A 301 -24.11 12.11 20.62
CA LEU A 301 -24.26 12.95 19.43
C LEU A 301 -23.42 12.48 18.23
N ASN A 302 -22.97 11.23 18.20
CA ASN A 302 -22.32 10.67 17.01
C ASN A 302 -23.31 10.18 15.93
N ASN A 303 -24.53 10.72 15.92
CA ASN A 303 -25.62 10.40 14.99
C ASN A 303 -25.67 11.47 13.89
N ASP A 304 -25.26 11.14 12.65
CA ASP A 304 -25.42 11.87 11.36
C ASP A 304 -25.37 13.41 11.31
N ILE A 305 -24.90 14.09 12.36
CA ILE A 305 -24.71 15.53 12.44
C ILE A 305 -23.24 15.91 12.41
N PHE A 306 -22.98 17.15 12.00
CA PHE A 306 -21.66 17.78 12.09
C PHE A 306 -21.34 18.13 13.55
N LEU A 307 -20.66 17.22 14.25
CA LEU A 307 -20.16 17.43 15.61
C LEU A 307 -18.77 18.08 15.58
N GLY A 308 -18.70 19.37 15.89
CA GLY A 308 -17.49 20.20 15.78
C GLY A 308 -16.88 20.54 17.13
N GLN A 309 -16.65 21.83 17.36
CA GLN A 309 -16.00 22.35 18.56
C GLN A 309 -17.00 22.88 19.58
N LYS A 310 -18.12 23.48 19.14
CA LYS A 310 -19.13 24.11 20.01
C LYS A 310 -19.92 23.06 20.80
N LEU A 311 -20.37 22.01 20.12
CA LEU A 311 -21.03 20.85 20.72
C LEU A 311 -19.96 19.95 21.34
N ASN A 312 -19.97 19.88 22.66
CA ASN A 312 -18.96 19.19 23.45
C ASN A 312 -19.56 18.11 24.38
N PRO A 313 -20.23 17.09 23.80
CA PRO A 313 -20.90 16.05 24.58
C PRO A 313 -19.92 15.19 25.37
N SER A 314 -20.42 14.52 26.40
CA SER A 314 -19.70 13.46 27.09
C SER A 314 -19.58 12.19 26.24
N ILE A 315 -18.62 11.33 26.58
CA ILE A 315 -18.56 9.96 26.03
C ILE A 315 -19.68 9.09 26.61
N LEU A 316 -20.13 8.11 25.83
CA LEU A 316 -20.91 6.99 26.32
C LEU A 316 -19.95 6.01 26.99
N ILE A 317 -20.10 5.81 28.30
CA ILE A 317 -19.28 4.87 29.05
C ILE A 317 -19.84 3.47 28.79
N SER A 318 -19.11 2.64 28.04
CA SER A 318 -19.47 1.24 27.83
C SER A 318 -18.39 0.35 28.45
N LYS A 319 -18.61 -0.03 29.72
CA LYS A 319 -17.77 -0.87 30.59
C LYS A 319 -16.37 -0.29 30.89
N GLU A 320 -16.01 -0.29 32.19
CA GLU A 320 -14.62 -0.07 32.59
C GLU A 320 -13.77 -1.17 31.97
N ASN A 321 -12.67 -0.77 31.34
CA ASN A 321 -11.71 -1.69 30.76
C ASN A 321 -10.60 -1.87 31.79
N ASP A 322 -10.53 -3.03 32.44
CA ASP A 322 -9.57 -3.29 33.52
C ASP A 322 -8.11 -3.23 33.06
N GLN A 323 -7.88 -3.36 31.75
CA GLN A 323 -6.54 -3.29 31.14
C GLN A 323 -6.23 -1.89 30.59
N LYS A 324 -6.12 -0.90 31.50
CA LYS A 324 -5.70 0.46 31.12
C LYS A 324 -4.28 0.47 30.53
N LEU A 325 -4.10 1.17 29.41
CA LEU A 325 -2.82 1.25 28.69
C LEU A 325 -1.86 2.29 29.31
N LYS A 326 -0.56 2.00 29.30
CA LYS A 326 0.51 2.92 29.76
C LYS A 326 1.25 3.56 28.58
N PHE A 327 1.48 4.87 28.66
CA PHE A 327 2.25 5.65 27.68
C PHE A 327 3.23 6.59 28.39
N ASP A 328 4.29 7.00 27.69
CA ASP A 328 5.30 7.92 28.25
C ASP A 328 4.78 9.36 28.25
N LYS A 329 4.05 9.73 27.19
CA LYS A 329 3.43 11.06 26.99
C LYS A 329 2.05 10.92 26.37
N ILE A 330 1.10 11.70 26.86
CA ILE A 330 -0.29 11.69 26.39
C ILE A 330 -0.66 13.11 25.98
N PHE A 331 -1.28 13.24 24.81
CA PHE A 331 -1.80 14.50 24.30
C PHE A 331 -3.30 14.37 24.01
N THR A 332 -4.03 15.45 24.23
CA THR A 332 -5.48 15.50 23.94
C THR A 332 -5.90 16.86 23.43
N SER A 333 -6.97 16.85 22.64
CA SER A 333 -7.80 18.04 22.45
C SER A 333 -8.38 18.53 23.79
N PRO A 334 -8.67 19.83 23.95
CA PRO A 334 -9.37 20.37 25.13
C PRO A 334 -10.85 19.91 25.23
N LEU A 335 -11.42 19.28 24.20
CA LEU A 335 -12.83 18.87 24.21
C LEU A 335 -13.08 17.75 25.21
N ARG A 336 -14.21 17.84 25.92
CA ARG A 336 -14.63 16.98 27.05
C ARG A 336 -14.57 15.51 26.66
N ARG A 337 -15.13 15.15 25.51
CA ARG A 337 -15.08 13.78 24.96
C ARG A 337 -13.68 13.22 24.80
N SER A 338 -12.70 14.05 24.43
CA SER A 338 -11.31 13.64 24.27
C SER A 338 -10.63 13.41 25.63
N ILE A 339 -10.90 14.30 26.60
CA ILE A 339 -10.38 14.20 27.97
C ILE A 339 -10.96 12.99 28.70
N GLN A 340 -12.29 12.80 28.68
CA GLN A 340 -12.95 11.65 29.29
C GLN A 340 -12.48 10.33 28.68
N THR A 341 -12.16 10.32 27.38
CA THR A 341 -11.58 9.15 26.73
C THR A 341 -10.24 8.74 27.34
N ILE A 342 -9.38 9.70 27.72
CA ILE A 342 -8.12 9.38 28.44
C ILE A 342 -8.44 8.72 29.77
N GLN A 343 -9.34 9.32 30.54
CA GLN A 343 -9.72 8.83 31.88
C GLN A 343 -10.26 7.39 31.83
N MET A 344 -10.95 7.05 30.74
CA MET A 344 -11.54 5.73 30.51
C MET A 344 -10.49 4.62 30.29
N PHE A 345 -9.52 4.79 29.38
CA PHE A 345 -8.66 3.66 28.96
C PHE A 345 -7.15 3.84 29.18
N VAL A 346 -6.70 5.00 29.67
CA VAL A 346 -5.28 5.28 29.91
C VAL A 346 -4.99 5.26 31.40
N LYS A 347 -3.91 4.56 31.80
CA LYS A 347 -3.54 4.40 33.22
C LYS A 347 -2.94 5.68 33.81
N ASN A 348 -2.24 6.46 32.99
CA ASN A 348 -1.57 7.68 33.45
C ASN A 348 -2.59 8.79 33.75
N LYS A 349 -2.38 9.52 34.85
CA LYS A 349 -3.22 10.69 35.23
C LYS A 349 -2.80 12.00 34.56
N LYS A 350 -1.56 12.12 34.10
CA LYS A 350 -1.01 13.36 33.49
C LYS A 350 -1.08 13.31 31.96
N TYR A 351 -1.65 14.35 31.36
CA TYR A 351 -1.75 14.54 29.92
C TYR A 351 -1.54 16.02 29.55
N ILE A 352 -1.20 16.28 28.28
CA ILE A 352 -0.97 17.61 27.74
C ILE A 352 -2.15 17.99 26.84
N ILE A 353 -2.83 19.08 27.16
CA ILE A 353 -3.89 19.64 26.32
C ILE A 353 -3.24 20.47 25.20
N ASP A 354 -3.70 20.29 23.96
CA ASP A 354 -3.22 21.04 22.80
C ASP A 354 -4.38 21.44 21.88
N ASN A 355 -4.59 22.75 21.68
CA ASN A 355 -5.65 23.27 20.81
C ASN A 355 -5.47 22.87 19.34
N ASN A 356 -4.24 22.56 18.91
CA ASN A 356 -4.02 22.07 17.55
C ASN A 356 -4.68 20.71 17.29
N LEU A 357 -5.10 19.98 18.34
CA LEU A 357 -5.79 18.69 18.27
C LEU A 357 -7.32 18.78 18.22
N LEU A 358 -7.91 19.98 18.18
CA LEU A 358 -9.35 20.18 18.08
C LEU A 358 -9.98 19.46 16.87
N GLU A 359 -11.29 19.18 16.94
CA GLU A 359 -12.05 18.78 15.75
C GLU A 359 -12.14 19.95 14.78
N ILE A 360 -12.51 19.71 13.52
CA ILE A 360 -12.84 20.80 12.60
C ILE A 360 -13.88 21.74 13.24
N ASN A 361 -13.67 23.06 13.09
CA ASN A 361 -14.72 24.03 13.38
C ASN A 361 -15.73 24.04 12.23
N TYR A 362 -16.93 23.51 12.46
CA TYR A 362 -18.02 23.56 11.46
C TYR A 362 -18.74 24.91 11.44
N GLY A 363 -18.40 25.87 12.31
CA GLY A 363 -18.95 27.22 12.30
C GLY A 363 -20.49 27.23 12.46
N LYS A 364 -21.21 27.76 11.48
CA LYS A 364 -22.69 27.76 11.42
C LYS A 364 -23.28 26.42 10.96
N ALA A 365 -22.46 25.49 10.48
CA ALA A 365 -22.91 24.16 10.06
C ALA A 365 -22.91 23.13 11.21
N GLU A 366 -22.35 23.49 12.37
CA GLU A 366 -22.33 22.59 13.53
C GLU A 366 -23.75 22.25 14.00
N GLY A 367 -24.01 20.97 14.29
CA GLY A 367 -25.33 20.47 14.66
C GLY A 367 -26.26 20.11 13.49
N LEU A 368 -25.94 20.53 12.26
CA LEU A 368 -26.72 20.17 11.08
C LEU A 368 -26.40 18.74 10.61
N ASN A 369 -27.36 18.08 9.98
CA ASN A 369 -27.10 16.90 9.14
C ASN A 369 -26.82 17.29 7.68
N LEU A 370 -26.45 16.31 6.83
CA LEU A 370 -26.11 16.57 5.43
C LEU A 370 -27.28 17.13 4.60
N LYS A 371 -28.53 16.72 4.88
CA LYS A 371 -29.72 17.24 4.18
C LYS A 371 -29.94 18.71 4.51
N GLU A 372 -29.82 19.07 5.79
CA GLU A 372 -29.94 20.45 6.27
C GLU A 372 -28.81 21.34 5.76
N LEU A 373 -27.56 20.83 5.75
CA LEU A 373 -26.42 21.53 5.16
C LEU A 373 -26.68 21.84 3.68
N LYS A 374 -27.18 20.86 2.92
CA LYS A 374 -27.51 21.05 1.50
C LYS A 374 -28.57 22.14 1.29
N LYS A 375 -29.57 22.23 2.18
CA LYS A 375 -30.62 23.26 2.12
C LYS A 375 -30.09 24.65 2.51
N LYS A 376 -29.34 24.75 3.61
CA LYS A 376 -28.86 26.04 4.15
C LYS A 376 -27.62 26.60 3.43
N PHE A 377 -26.73 25.73 2.95
CA PHE A 377 -25.45 26.10 2.35
C PHE A 377 -25.15 25.31 1.06
N PRO A 378 -26.01 25.39 0.02
CA PRO A 378 -25.90 24.57 -1.19
C PRO A 378 -24.56 24.72 -1.94
N LYS A 379 -23.96 25.92 -1.90
CA LYS A 379 -22.67 26.22 -2.54
C LYS A 379 -21.52 25.36 -2.03
N ILE A 380 -21.55 24.93 -0.75
CA ILE A 380 -20.55 24.01 -0.19
C ILE A 380 -20.60 22.66 -0.89
N ILE A 381 -21.82 22.13 -1.09
CA ILE A 381 -22.04 20.84 -1.77
C ILE A 381 -21.57 20.92 -3.21
N GLU A 382 -21.90 22.00 -3.92
CA GLU A 382 -21.45 22.24 -5.29
C GLU A 382 -19.91 22.28 -5.39
N MET A 383 -19.25 22.96 -4.45
CA MET A 383 -17.79 23.02 -4.39
C MET A 383 -17.17 21.65 -4.11
N TRP A 384 -17.75 20.84 -3.22
CA TRP A 384 -17.29 19.47 -2.98
C TRP A 384 -17.46 18.57 -4.21
N GLN A 385 -18.57 18.69 -4.95
CA GLN A 385 -18.77 17.97 -6.22
C GLN A 385 -17.70 18.34 -7.25
N LYS A 386 -17.24 19.60 -7.24
CA LYS A 386 -16.12 20.10 -8.04
C LYS A 386 -14.74 19.73 -7.45
N GLY A 387 -14.68 18.95 -6.37
CA GLY A 387 -13.45 18.52 -5.72
C GLY A 387 -12.68 19.63 -4.99
N LYS A 388 -13.34 20.76 -4.67
CA LYS A 388 -12.77 21.88 -3.94
C LYS A 388 -12.83 21.65 -2.42
N ASP A 389 -12.07 22.45 -1.68
CA ASP A 389 -12.03 22.43 -0.21
C ASP A 389 -12.51 23.78 0.36
N PRO A 390 -13.82 24.08 0.30
CA PRO A 390 -14.37 25.27 0.95
C PRO A 390 -14.25 25.17 2.46
N SER A 391 -14.06 26.32 3.12
CA SER A 391 -14.31 26.43 4.56
C SER A 391 -15.80 26.29 4.84
N PHE A 392 -16.14 25.73 6.00
CA PHE A 392 -17.49 25.86 6.52
C PHE A 392 -17.80 27.34 6.85
N PRO A 393 -19.08 27.77 6.87
CA PRO A 393 -19.42 29.17 7.11
C PRO A 393 -19.02 29.55 8.55
N GLU A 394 -18.14 30.54 8.70
CA GLU A 394 -17.51 30.89 10.00
C GLU A 394 -16.75 29.70 10.64
N GLY A 395 -16.24 28.80 9.81
CA GLY A 395 -15.56 27.57 10.22
C GLY A 395 -14.24 27.35 9.49
N GLU A 396 -13.71 26.15 9.65
CA GLU A 396 -12.45 25.69 9.06
C GLU A 396 -12.70 24.93 7.74
N SER A 397 -11.66 24.88 6.91
CA SER A 397 -11.50 23.94 5.78
C SER A 397 -10.53 22.82 6.18
N HIS A 398 -10.30 21.83 5.29
CA HIS A 398 -9.21 20.88 5.53
C HIS A 398 -7.82 21.56 5.46
N HIS A 399 -7.66 22.69 4.75
CA HIS A 399 -6.42 23.46 4.75
C HIS A 399 -6.06 23.97 6.15
N ASP A 400 -7.02 24.53 6.88
CA ASP A 400 -6.82 25.09 8.22
C ASP A 400 -6.40 24.00 9.22
N ILE A 401 -7.08 22.84 9.16
CA ILE A 401 -6.71 21.67 9.95
C ILE A 401 -5.29 21.23 9.65
N ASN A 402 -4.88 21.18 8.37
CA ASN A 402 -3.53 20.77 8.00
C ASN A 402 -2.48 21.72 8.56
N ALA A 403 -2.74 23.02 8.61
CA ALA A 403 -1.83 24.01 9.21
C ALA A 403 -1.60 23.73 10.69
N ARG A 404 -2.66 23.55 11.50
CA ARG A 404 -2.52 23.24 12.93
C ARG A 404 -2.02 21.82 13.20
N LYS A 405 -2.40 20.83 12.39
CA LYS A 405 -1.83 19.48 12.41
C LYS A 405 -0.31 19.53 12.22
N LYS A 406 0.19 20.32 11.26
CA LYS A 406 1.64 20.49 11.04
C LYS A 406 2.33 21.10 12.27
N LYS A 407 1.72 22.11 12.91
CA LYS A 407 2.22 22.68 14.17
C LYS A 407 2.34 21.61 15.27
N PHE A 408 1.28 20.82 15.49
CA PHE A 408 1.29 19.72 16.46
C PHE A 408 2.35 18.66 16.14
N ILE A 409 2.40 18.17 14.90
CA ILE A 409 3.36 17.14 14.48
C ILE A 409 4.81 17.63 14.66
N ASN A 410 5.10 18.89 14.35
CA ASN A 410 6.44 19.47 14.56
C ASN A 410 6.78 19.59 16.05
N LYS A 411 5.81 19.95 16.89
CA LYS A 411 5.97 20.00 18.35
C LYS A 411 6.25 18.62 18.93
N ILE A 412 5.39 17.63 18.65
CA ILE A 412 5.51 16.29 19.26
C ILE A 412 6.79 15.56 18.86
N LYS A 413 7.29 15.74 17.62
CA LYS A 413 8.57 15.13 17.18
C LYS A 413 9.77 15.52 18.06
N LYS A 414 9.76 16.76 18.60
CA LYS A 414 10.82 17.31 19.45
C LYS A 414 10.78 16.80 20.89
N ILE A 415 9.64 16.26 21.33
CA ILE A 415 9.46 15.78 22.70
C ILE A 415 10.12 14.41 22.88
N ASN A 416 10.77 14.17 24.01
CA ASN A 416 11.37 12.88 24.33
C ASN A 416 10.29 11.88 24.83
N PHE A 417 10.13 10.78 24.11
CA PHE A 417 9.31 9.62 24.48
C PHE A 417 9.66 8.44 23.56
N LYS A 418 9.38 7.22 24.02
CA LYS A 418 9.40 6.01 23.19
C LYS A 418 8.01 5.71 22.63
N ARG A 419 6.96 5.90 23.43
CA ARG A 419 5.56 5.67 23.04
C ARG A 419 4.65 6.77 23.58
N SER A 420 3.94 7.45 22.68
CA SER A 420 2.96 8.48 23.00
C SER A 420 1.56 8.09 22.54
N CYS A 421 0.55 8.55 23.29
CA CYS A 421 -0.86 8.50 22.94
C CYS A 421 -1.36 9.90 22.56
N VAL A 422 -2.15 9.99 21.50
CA VAL A 422 -2.82 11.23 21.08
C VAL A 422 -4.31 10.94 20.90
N ILE A 423 -5.15 11.54 21.74
CA ILE A 423 -6.61 11.51 21.56
C ILE A 423 -7.06 12.77 20.82
N THR A 424 -7.76 12.58 19.71
CA THR A 424 -8.25 13.66 18.85
C THR A 424 -9.54 13.20 18.15
N HIS A 425 -9.86 13.80 17.00
CA HIS A 425 -11.18 13.73 16.38
C HIS A 425 -11.12 13.26 14.93
N ASN A 426 -12.31 13.11 14.35
CA ASN A 426 -12.51 12.43 13.08
C ASN A 426 -11.81 13.16 11.93
N VAL A 427 -12.06 14.46 11.75
CA VAL A 427 -11.54 15.19 10.57
C VAL A 427 -10.04 15.42 10.69
N PHE A 428 -9.52 15.68 11.90
CA PHE A 428 -8.08 15.72 12.14
C PHE A 428 -7.39 14.44 11.66
N ILE A 429 -7.92 13.27 12.05
CA ILE A 429 -7.34 11.97 11.67
C ILE A 429 -7.53 11.70 10.18
N ARG A 430 -8.68 12.05 9.58
CA ARG A 430 -8.88 11.95 8.12
C ARG A 430 -7.82 12.74 7.35
N CYS A 431 -7.52 13.97 7.77
CA CYS A 431 -6.43 14.77 7.21
C CYS A 431 -5.06 14.11 7.38
N LEU A 432 -4.79 13.50 8.55
CA LEU A 432 -3.54 12.80 8.81
C LEU A 432 -3.36 11.55 7.93
N ILE A 433 -4.38 10.69 7.88
CA ILE A 433 -4.37 9.45 7.09
C ILE A 433 -4.39 9.77 5.59
N GLY A 434 -5.25 10.70 5.16
CA GLY A 434 -5.37 11.08 3.77
C GLY A 434 -4.06 11.57 3.17
N GLU A 435 -3.35 12.45 3.88
CA GLU A 435 -2.01 12.90 3.47
C GLU A 435 -0.97 11.77 3.51
N SER A 436 -0.93 11.00 4.61
CA SER A 436 0.10 9.98 4.82
C SER A 436 0.01 8.80 3.85
N PHE A 437 -1.19 8.53 3.31
CA PHE A 437 -1.43 7.46 2.34
C PHE A 437 -1.66 7.97 0.92
N ASN A 438 -1.36 9.25 0.63
CA ASN A 438 -1.50 9.86 -0.69
C ASN A 438 -2.91 9.69 -1.29
N ILE A 439 -3.94 9.74 -0.45
CA ILE A 439 -5.34 9.71 -0.88
C ILE A 439 -5.70 11.09 -1.43
N ASN A 440 -6.43 11.14 -2.54
CA ASN A 440 -6.90 12.40 -3.09
C ASN A 440 -7.75 13.13 -2.05
N LYS A 441 -7.50 14.42 -1.85
CA LYS A 441 -8.17 15.26 -0.85
C LYS A 441 -9.70 15.19 -0.95
N LYS A 442 -10.23 15.14 -2.17
CA LYS A 442 -11.68 15.00 -2.40
C LYS A 442 -12.27 13.71 -1.84
N ASP A 443 -11.46 12.68 -1.61
CA ASP A 443 -11.89 11.37 -1.12
C ASP A 443 -11.60 11.18 0.38
N TRP A 444 -11.05 12.18 1.09
CA TRP A 444 -10.74 12.05 2.52
C TRP A 444 -11.98 11.78 3.39
N PHE A 445 -13.15 12.25 2.98
CA PHE A 445 -14.41 11.98 3.67
C PHE A 445 -14.79 10.49 3.67
N LYS A 446 -14.30 9.71 2.70
CA LYS A 446 -14.50 8.25 2.62
C LYS A 446 -13.65 7.49 3.62
N ILE A 447 -12.61 8.10 4.18
CA ILE A 447 -11.77 7.44 5.18
C ILE A 447 -12.62 7.24 6.46
N ASN A 448 -12.89 5.98 6.78
CA ASN A 448 -13.59 5.58 7.98
C ASN A 448 -12.62 5.64 9.17
N ILE A 449 -12.94 6.41 10.21
CA ILE A 449 -12.13 6.46 11.44
C ILE A 449 -12.97 5.92 12.59
N PRO A 450 -12.89 4.61 12.89
CA PRO A 450 -13.56 4.03 14.04
C PRO A 450 -13.04 4.64 15.34
N HIS A 451 -13.94 4.77 16.32
CA HIS A 451 -13.58 5.21 17.67
C HIS A 451 -12.60 4.22 18.30
N LEU A 452 -11.58 4.74 18.99
CA LEU A 452 -10.59 3.98 19.74
C LEU A 452 -9.75 2.95 18.94
N LEU A 453 -9.83 2.92 17.61
CA LEU A 453 -8.92 2.11 16.80
C LEU A 453 -7.50 2.70 16.86
N PRO A 454 -6.46 1.94 17.25
CA PRO A 454 -5.10 2.46 17.33
C PRO A 454 -4.51 2.72 15.95
N LEU A 455 -4.06 3.95 15.72
CA LEU A 455 -3.39 4.38 14.49
C LEU A 455 -1.94 4.76 14.78
N GLU A 456 -1.05 3.77 14.67
CA GLU A 456 0.38 3.94 14.95
C GLU A 456 1.11 4.67 13.81
N PHE A 457 1.86 5.68 14.19
CA PHE A 457 2.88 6.36 13.39
C PHE A 457 4.23 6.25 14.08
N ILE A 458 5.30 6.25 13.29
CA ILE A 458 6.68 6.25 13.78
C ILE A 458 7.40 7.52 13.36
N VAL A 459 8.26 8.04 14.25
CA VAL A 459 9.17 9.13 13.94
C VAL A 459 10.57 8.55 13.74
N LEU A 460 11.11 8.74 12.54
CA LEU A 460 12.45 8.31 12.13
C LEU A 460 13.16 9.47 11.42
N ASN A 461 14.35 9.83 11.88
CA ASN A 461 15.14 10.96 11.34
C ASN A 461 14.28 12.23 11.18
N ASN A 462 13.54 12.59 12.25
CA ASN A 462 12.62 13.73 12.31
C ASN A 462 11.45 13.72 11.28
N ARG A 463 11.20 12.59 10.61
CA ARG A 463 10.08 12.39 9.69
C ARG A 463 9.04 11.46 10.30
N LEU A 464 7.77 11.74 10.04
CA LEU A 464 6.64 10.94 10.51
C LEU A 464 6.27 9.96 9.40
N TYR A 465 6.13 8.67 9.73
CA TYR A 465 5.72 7.64 8.79
C TYR A 465 4.52 6.87 9.36
N PRO A 466 3.52 6.51 8.53
CA PRO A 466 2.47 5.60 8.98
C PRO A 466 3.07 4.22 9.26
N ASN A 467 2.56 3.58 10.32
CA ASN A 467 2.94 2.22 10.71
C ASN A 467 1.72 1.44 11.21
N ILE A 468 0.59 1.61 10.51
CA ILE A 468 -0.72 1.04 10.77
C ILE A 468 -0.83 -0.33 10.10
N SER A 469 -1.34 -1.34 10.81
CA SER A 469 -1.51 -2.69 10.26
C SER A 469 -2.37 -2.66 8.99
N ARG A 470 -2.04 -3.51 8.01
CA ARG A 470 -2.80 -3.60 6.77
C ARG A 470 -4.25 -4.05 7.00
N SER A 471 -4.50 -4.82 8.06
CA SER A 471 -5.87 -5.15 8.52
C SER A 471 -6.63 -3.90 8.98
N ASN A 472 -5.99 -3.01 9.74
CA ASN A 472 -6.62 -1.74 10.13
C ASN A 472 -6.85 -0.85 8.90
N LEU A 473 -5.96 -0.83 7.91
CA LEU A 473 -6.19 -0.09 6.66
C LEU A 473 -7.42 -0.61 5.88
N LYS A 474 -7.70 -1.92 5.92
CA LYS A 474 -8.96 -2.48 5.37
C LYS A 474 -10.19 -1.83 6.00
N ILE A 475 -10.14 -1.57 7.30
CA ILE A 475 -11.22 -0.89 8.02
C ILE A 475 -11.25 0.59 7.61
N LEU A 476 -10.10 1.27 7.59
CA LEU A 476 -10.03 2.70 7.27
C LEU A 476 -10.53 3.03 5.86
N PHE A 477 -10.26 2.16 4.89
CA PHE A 477 -10.63 2.37 3.49
C PHE A 477 -11.87 1.57 3.07
N SER A 478 -12.66 1.08 4.02
CA SER A 478 -13.87 0.29 3.74
C SER A 478 -14.91 1.02 2.87
N ASN A 479 -15.07 2.34 3.03
CA ASN A 479 -16.03 3.11 2.24
C ASN A 479 -15.52 3.46 0.83
N PHE A 480 -14.31 3.07 0.44
CA PHE A 480 -13.85 3.18 -0.95
C PHE A 480 -14.47 2.11 -1.86
N LEU A 481 -15.07 1.07 -1.25
CA LEU A 481 -15.75 -0.01 -1.95
C LEU A 481 -17.21 0.31 -2.32
N GLN A 482 -17.72 1.44 -1.81
CA GLN A 482 -19.13 1.86 -1.95
C GLN A 482 -19.37 2.64 -3.23
#